data_AF-A0A1J3J9G2-F1
#
_entry.id   AF-A0A1J3J9G2-F1
#
_cell.length_a   1.000
_cell.length_b   1.000
_cell.length_c   1.000
_cell.angle_alpha   90.00
_cell.angle_beta   90.00
_cell.angle_gamma   90.00
#
_symmetry.space_group_name_H-M   'P 1'
#
loop_
_entity.id
_entity.type
_entity.pdbx_description
1 polymer ?
#
loop_
_entity_poly.entity_id
_entity_poly.type
_entity_poly.pdbx_seq_one_letter_code
_entity_poly.pdbx_strand_id
1 'polypeptide(L)'
;QRLCSWMRASTEAISKEETWIPVSILERNRSPYAISYLPLAFRSVIVSGMEQINLMILSVKGEAAKSEDMFAQIEEIMISVRLAFLNCFLDFAAHLEQIGADLSQSTSSQENWKNGYSDDHQEVSSANTYGSVVDPHKRLLMVLSNIGYCKDELASELYKKFKYTWLQSRNKVEDVSDLQDLTMSFS
;
A
#
# COMPACT_ATOMS: atom_id res chain seq x y z
N GLN A 1 -8.89 5.40 18.03
CA GLN A 1 -8.97 3.98 17.59
C GLN A 1 -9.83 3.77 16.34
N ARG A 2 -11.09 4.26 16.27
CA ARG A 2 -11.98 4.00 15.10
C ARG A 2 -11.38 4.31 13.73
N LEU A 3 -10.66 5.43 13.58
CA LEU A 3 -10.09 5.83 12.30
C LEU A 3 -8.88 4.98 11.88
N CYS A 4 -8.03 4.60 12.84
CA CYS A 4 -6.93 3.65 12.59
C CYS A 4 -7.47 2.28 12.15
N SER A 5 -8.52 1.79 12.80
CA SER A 5 -9.20 0.55 12.40
C SER A 5 -9.84 0.67 11.02
N TRP A 6 -10.43 1.82 10.69
CA TRP A 6 -10.98 2.10 9.38
C TRP A 6 -9.90 2.06 8.28
N MET A 7 -8.73 2.68 8.49
CA MET A 7 -7.63 2.64 7.51
C MET A 7 -7.19 1.21 7.20
N ARG A 8 -7.07 0.36 8.23
CA ARG A 8 -6.70 -1.06 8.06
C ARG A 8 -7.78 -1.83 7.30
N ALA A 9 -9.05 -1.68 7.69
CA ALA A 9 -10.17 -2.33 7.01
C ALA A 9 -10.31 -1.87 5.55
N SER A 10 -10.07 -0.59 5.26
CA SER A 10 -10.05 -0.05 3.90
C SER A 10 -8.88 -0.61 3.09
N THR A 11 -7.71 -0.80 3.70
CA THR A 11 -6.55 -1.42 3.05
C THR A 11 -6.83 -2.87 2.64
N GLU A 12 -7.51 -3.63 3.51
CA GLU A 12 -7.97 -4.98 3.18
C GLU A 12 -9.01 -4.95 2.04
N ALA A 13 -9.98 -4.03 2.11
CA ALA A 13 -11.06 -3.95 1.13
C ALA A 13 -10.55 -3.65 -0.29
N ILE A 14 -9.65 -2.66 -0.45
CA ILE A 14 -9.11 -2.30 -1.77
C ILE A 14 -8.28 -3.44 -2.38
N SER A 15 -7.66 -4.28 -1.56
CA SER A 15 -6.84 -5.40 -2.03
C SER A 15 -7.68 -6.51 -2.68
N LYS A 16 -8.98 -6.57 -2.37
CA LYS A 16 -9.94 -7.52 -2.97
C LYS A 16 -10.48 -7.04 -4.32
N GLU A 17 -10.32 -5.77 -4.66
CA GLU A 17 -10.90 -5.12 -5.84
C GLU A 17 -9.84 -4.79 -6.91
N GLU A 18 -8.75 -5.56 -6.98
CA GLU A 18 -7.67 -5.33 -7.96
C GLU A 18 -8.20 -5.45 -9.41
N THR A 19 -7.90 -4.43 -10.21
CA THR A 19 -8.43 -4.26 -11.58
C THR A 19 -7.45 -4.71 -12.66
N TRP A 20 -6.19 -5.04 -12.31
CA TRP A 20 -5.16 -5.56 -13.24
C TRP A 20 -4.93 -4.68 -14.48
N ILE A 21 -5.23 -3.39 -14.37
CA ILE A 21 -5.05 -2.40 -15.43
C ILE A 21 -3.85 -1.53 -15.03
N PRO A 22 -2.82 -1.41 -15.89
CA PRO A 22 -1.70 -0.54 -15.61
C PRO A 22 -2.14 0.93 -15.67
N VAL A 23 -1.64 1.73 -14.73
CA VAL A 23 -1.90 3.19 -14.72
C VAL A 23 -0.94 3.94 -15.63
N SER A 24 -1.29 5.17 -15.98
CA SER A 24 -0.47 6.03 -16.82
C SER A 24 0.81 6.51 -16.11
N ILE A 25 1.79 6.98 -16.89
CA ILE A 25 3.03 7.59 -16.40
C ILE A 25 2.75 8.77 -15.45
N LEU A 26 1.70 9.54 -15.72
CA LEU A 26 1.34 10.68 -14.92
C LEU A 26 0.82 10.26 -13.54
N GLU A 27 -0.04 9.24 -13.49
CA GLU A 27 -0.63 8.73 -12.24
C GLU A 27 0.41 8.12 -11.30
N ARG A 28 1.42 7.44 -11.85
CA ARG A 28 2.57 6.92 -11.08
C ARG A 28 3.69 7.94 -10.86
N ASN A 29 3.41 9.24 -11.04
CA ASN A 29 4.36 10.33 -10.86
C ASN A 29 5.71 10.12 -11.57
N ARG A 30 5.67 9.63 -12.82
CA ARG A 30 6.86 9.32 -13.65
C ARG A 30 7.79 8.23 -13.09
N SER A 31 7.36 7.48 -12.09
CA SER A 31 8.06 6.29 -11.61
C SER A 31 8.35 5.32 -12.78
N PRO A 32 9.48 4.59 -12.76
CA PRO A 32 9.77 3.58 -13.79
C PRO A 32 8.89 2.32 -13.68
N TYR A 33 8.25 2.06 -12.53
CA TYR A 33 7.44 0.85 -12.27
C TYR A 33 6.09 0.83 -12.99
N ALA A 34 5.79 -0.22 -13.76
CA ALA A 34 4.50 -0.38 -14.41
C ALA A 34 3.47 -0.97 -13.43
N ILE A 35 2.85 -0.09 -12.64
CA ILE A 35 1.95 -0.47 -11.54
C ILE A 35 0.48 -0.56 -11.95
N SER A 36 -0.31 -1.32 -11.19
CA SER A 36 -1.77 -1.25 -11.19
C SER A 36 -2.26 -0.03 -10.39
N TYR A 37 -3.58 0.14 -10.31
CA TYR A 37 -4.20 1.18 -9.49
C TYR A 37 -4.08 0.93 -7.97
N LEU A 38 -3.83 -0.31 -7.53
CA LEU A 38 -3.90 -0.69 -6.12
C LEU A 38 -2.95 0.10 -5.19
N PRO A 39 -1.66 0.33 -5.52
CA PRO A 39 -0.80 1.22 -4.72
C PRO A 39 -1.35 2.65 -4.60
N LEU A 40 -2.03 3.17 -5.63
CA LEU A 40 -2.63 4.51 -5.61
C LEU A 40 -3.91 4.54 -4.77
N ALA A 41 -4.71 3.48 -4.79
CA ALA A 41 -5.85 3.31 -3.90
C ALA A 41 -5.40 3.28 -2.43
N PHE A 42 -4.34 2.53 -2.14
CA PHE A 42 -3.74 2.48 -0.80
C PHE A 42 -3.25 3.86 -0.36
N ARG A 43 -2.52 4.56 -1.24
CA ARG A 43 -2.11 5.95 -1.01
C ARG A 43 -3.28 6.85 -0.63
N SER A 44 -4.40 6.75 -1.35
CA SER A 44 -5.61 7.55 -1.09
C SER A 44 -6.18 7.27 0.30
N VAL A 45 -6.31 5.99 0.68
CA VAL A 45 -6.80 5.58 2.01
C VAL A 45 -5.92 6.16 3.11
N ILE A 46 -4.60 6.01 2.98
CA ILE A 46 -3.66 6.50 3.99
C ILE A 46 -3.69 8.01 4.10
N VAL A 47 -3.68 8.71 2.96
CA VAL A 47 -3.73 10.18 2.95
C VAL A 47 -5.00 10.69 3.62
N SER A 48 -6.15 10.16 3.23
CA SER A 48 -7.43 10.56 3.80
C SER A 48 -7.50 10.30 5.30
N GLY A 49 -7.07 9.10 5.73
CA GLY A 49 -7.08 8.73 7.15
C GLY A 49 -6.14 9.62 7.97
N MET A 50 -4.91 9.81 7.53
CA MET A 50 -3.91 10.58 8.25
C MET A 50 -4.22 12.08 8.31
N GLU A 51 -4.81 12.66 7.26
CA GLU A 51 -5.24 14.06 7.28
C GLU A 51 -6.34 14.30 8.32
N GLN A 52 -7.31 13.38 8.43
CA GLN A 52 -8.34 13.44 9.45
C GLN A 52 -7.77 13.24 10.86
N ILE A 53 -6.82 12.33 11.03
CA ILE A 53 -6.09 12.16 12.31
C ILE A 53 -5.37 13.46 12.69
N ASN A 54 -4.68 14.08 11.74
CA ASN A 54 -3.93 15.31 12.00
C ASN A 54 -4.86 16.45 12.48
N LEU A 55 -6.02 16.61 11.84
CA LEU A 55 -7.03 17.57 12.28
C LEU A 55 -7.53 17.29 13.71
N MET A 56 -7.80 16.03 14.04
CA MET A 56 -8.22 15.64 15.40
C MET A 56 -7.13 15.95 16.43
N ILE A 57 -5.86 15.62 16.13
CA ILE A 57 -4.74 15.89 17.03
C ILE A 57 -4.58 17.40 17.27
N LEU A 58 -4.68 18.21 16.22
CA LEU A 58 -4.58 19.68 16.33
C LEU A 58 -5.71 20.27 17.19
N SER A 59 -6.95 19.77 17.04
CA SER A 59 -8.08 20.18 17.88
C SER A 59 -7.83 19.86 19.35
N VAL A 60 -7.45 18.61 19.65
CA VAL A 60 -7.20 18.17 21.03
C VAL A 60 -6.02 18.92 21.64
N LYS A 61 -4.94 19.19 20.89
CA LYS A 61 -3.82 20.02 21.35
C LYS A 61 -4.24 21.44 21.70
N GLY A 62 -5.12 22.06 20.90
CA GLY A 62 -5.66 23.39 21.18
C GLY A 62 -6.49 23.46 22.47
N GLU A 63 -7.19 22.37 22.81
CA GLU A 63 -7.98 22.25 24.04
C GLU A 63 -7.10 21.88 25.26
N ALA A 64 -6.10 21.03 25.06
CA ALA A 64 -5.20 20.48 26.07
C ALA A 64 -4.15 21.46 26.60
N ALA A 65 -3.91 22.59 25.94
CA ALA A 65 -3.00 23.64 26.43
C ALA A 65 -3.36 24.22 27.82
N LYS A 66 -4.42 23.69 28.46
CA LYS A 66 -4.95 24.06 29.76
C LYS A 66 -4.72 23.00 30.86
N SER A 67 -4.12 21.84 30.56
CA SER A 67 -3.92 20.75 31.53
C SER A 67 -2.74 19.83 31.16
N GLU A 68 -1.89 19.51 32.15
CA GLU A 68 -0.71 18.65 32.00
C GLU A 68 -1.07 17.18 31.72
N ASP A 69 -2.14 16.66 32.34
CA ASP A 69 -2.61 15.27 32.16
C ASP A 69 -3.10 15.00 30.73
N MET A 70 -3.60 16.02 30.04
CA MET A 70 -4.01 15.92 28.64
C MET A 70 -2.82 15.80 27.69
N PHE A 71 -1.63 16.27 28.08
CA PHE A 71 -0.43 16.19 27.24
C PHE A 71 0.06 14.74 27.10
N ALA A 72 0.11 13.99 28.22
CA ALA A 72 0.49 12.58 28.21
C ALA A 72 -0.45 11.74 27.33
N GLN A 73 -1.76 11.99 27.40
CA GLN A 73 -2.75 11.31 26.55
C GLN A 73 -2.54 11.62 25.05
N ILE A 74 -2.13 12.84 24.70
CA ILE A 74 -1.82 13.21 23.31
C ILE A 74 -0.58 12.45 22.80
N GLU A 75 0.44 12.27 23.64
CA GLU A 75 1.62 11.47 23.27
C GLU A 75 1.26 10.01 22.99
N GLU A 76 0.43 9.39 23.85
CA GLU A 76 -0.06 8.04 23.62
C GLU A 76 -0.87 7.92 22.32
N ILE A 77 -1.71 8.91 22.02
CA ILE A 77 -2.45 8.98 20.76
C ILE A 77 -1.48 9.04 19.58
N MET A 78 -0.45 9.90 19.63
CA MET A 78 0.54 10.04 18.55
C MET A 78 1.31 8.73 18.32
N ILE A 79 1.69 8.01 19.39
CA ILE A 79 2.33 6.69 19.30
C ILE A 79 1.40 5.67 18.64
N SER A 80 0.13 5.64 19.08
CA SER A 80 -0.88 4.73 18.50
C SER A 80 -1.11 5.00 17.01
N VAL A 81 -1.10 6.27 16.60
CA VAL A 81 -1.23 6.69 15.20
C VAL A 81 -0.02 6.24 14.38
N ARG A 82 1.21 6.43 14.87
CA ARG A 82 2.43 5.95 14.20
C ARG A 82 2.38 4.43 13.99
N LEU A 83 2.03 3.68 15.02
CA LEU A 83 1.92 2.22 14.93
C LEU A 83 0.83 1.78 13.95
N ALA A 84 -0.33 2.45 13.96
CA ALA A 84 -1.39 2.16 13.01
C ALA A 84 -0.95 2.40 11.56
N PHE A 85 -0.23 3.50 11.32
CA PHE A 85 0.34 3.82 10.01
C PHE A 85 1.31 2.74 9.54
N LEU A 86 2.29 2.36 10.36
CA LEU A 86 3.25 1.28 10.06
C LEU A 86 2.53 -0.06 9.79
N ASN A 87 1.54 -0.39 10.61
CA ASN A 87 0.76 -1.62 10.42
C ASN A 87 -0.04 -1.64 9.12
N CYS A 88 -0.53 -0.49 8.63
CA CYS A 88 -1.22 -0.48 7.33
C CYS A 88 -0.28 -0.85 6.18
N PHE A 89 1.00 -0.47 6.27
CA PHE A 89 2.01 -0.87 5.29
C PHE A 89 2.33 -2.36 5.36
N LEU A 90 2.49 -2.90 6.57
CA LEU A 90 2.69 -4.34 6.77
C LEU A 90 1.50 -5.16 6.25
N ASP A 91 0.28 -4.74 6.59
CA ASP A 91 -0.93 -5.38 6.09
C ASP A 91 -0.94 -5.33 4.56
N PHE A 92 -0.71 -4.16 3.96
CA PHE A 92 -0.73 -4.01 2.51
C PHE A 92 0.33 -4.86 1.80
N ALA A 93 1.55 -4.93 2.35
CA ALA A 93 2.60 -5.79 1.82
C ALA A 93 2.21 -7.27 1.86
N ALA A 94 1.63 -7.73 2.98
CA ALA A 94 1.13 -9.09 3.11
C ALA A 94 0.03 -9.41 2.08
N HIS A 95 -0.84 -8.43 1.74
CA HIS A 95 -1.82 -8.61 0.67
C HIS A 95 -1.14 -8.76 -0.69
N LEU A 96 -0.15 -7.93 -1.02
CA LEU A 96 0.60 -8.07 -2.28
C LEU A 96 1.34 -9.41 -2.37
N GLU A 97 1.92 -9.88 -1.28
CA GLU A 97 2.56 -11.20 -1.19
C GLU A 97 1.55 -12.33 -1.43
N GLN A 98 0.39 -12.28 -0.76
CA GLN A 98 -0.67 -13.28 -0.94
C GLN A 98 -1.14 -13.33 -2.39
N ILE A 99 -1.39 -12.17 -2.99
CA ILE A 99 -1.78 -12.08 -4.41
C ILE A 99 -0.70 -12.71 -5.30
N GLY A 100 0.57 -12.43 -5.04
CA GLY A 100 1.69 -13.02 -5.77
C GLY A 100 1.78 -14.54 -5.62
N ALA A 101 1.57 -15.06 -4.41
CA ALA A 101 1.54 -16.49 -4.11
C ALA A 101 0.40 -17.19 -4.84
N ASP A 102 -0.81 -16.62 -4.82
CA ASP A 102 -1.99 -17.16 -5.50
C ASP A 102 -1.77 -17.23 -7.03
N LEU A 103 -1.17 -16.18 -7.61
CA LEU A 103 -0.82 -16.16 -9.03
C LEU A 103 0.22 -17.23 -9.38
N SER A 104 1.28 -17.39 -8.58
CA SER A 104 2.33 -18.39 -8.81
C SER A 104 1.79 -19.83 -8.74
N GLN A 105 0.88 -20.10 -7.80
CA GLN A 105 0.22 -21.41 -7.72
C GLN A 105 -0.67 -21.68 -8.94
N SER A 106 -1.39 -20.66 -9.42
CA SER A 106 -2.26 -20.78 -10.60
C SER A 106 -1.47 -21.09 -11.88
N THR A 107 -0.27 -20.50 -12.05
CA THR A 107 0.59 -20.75 -13.22
C THR A 107 1.18 -22.16 -13.19
N SER A 108 1.69 -22.60 -12.05
CA SER A 108 2.28 -23.94 -11.90
C SER A 108 1.26 -25.06 -12.17
N SER A 109 -0.01 -24.84 -11.79
CA SER A 109 -1.10 -25.79 -12.04
C SER A 109 -1.47 -25.88 -13.52
N GLN A 110 -1.32 -24.79 -14.27
CA GLN A 110 -1.66 -24.70 -15.68
C GLN A 110 -0.54 -25.25 -16.59
N GLU A 111 0.73 -25.13 -16.18
CA GLU A 111 1.90 -25.69 -16.89
C GLU A 111 1.91 -27.23 -16.91
N ASN A 112 1.24 -27.88 -15.96
CA ASN A 112 1.13 -29.35 -15.92
C ASN A 112 0.27 -29.96 -17.06
N TRP A 113 -0.37 -29.15 -17.93
CA TRP A 113 -1.38 -29.64 -18.87
C TRP A 113 -1.01 -29.63 -20.36
N LYS A 114 0.23 -29.31 -20.76
CA LYS A 114 0.63 -29.42 -22.19
C LYS A 114 2.08 -29.87 -22.41
N ASN A 115 2.35 -31.14 -22.12
CA ASN A 115 3.31 -31.92 -22.91
C ASN A 115 2.52 -32.79 -23.89
N GLY A 116 2.05 -32.17 -24.97
CA GLY A 116 1.28 -32.83 -26.01
C GLY A 116 1.27 -31.94 -27.25
N TYR A 117 2.16 -32.26 -28.17
CA TYR A 117 2.23 -31.64 -29.49
C TYR A 117 0.88 -31.83 -30.21
N SER A 118 0.13 -30.76 -30.44
CA SER A 118 -0.82 -30.70 -31.55
C SER A 118 -0.81 -29.27 -32.11
N ASP A 119 -0.15 -29.17 -33.26
CA ASP A 119 -0.35 -28.13 -34.25
C ASP A 119 -1.84 -28.10 -34.61
N ASP A 120 -2.52 -27.01 -34.28
CA ASP A 120 -3.66 -26.55 -35.05
C ASP A 120 -3.81 -25.05 -34.80
N HIS A 121 -3.39 -24.29 -35.81
CA HIS A 121 -3.64 -22.87 -35.95
C HIS A 121 -5.16 -22.61 -35.95
N GLN A 122 -5.70 -22.24 -34.80
CA GLN A 122 -6.98 -21.56 -34.72
C GLN A 122 -6.78 -20.26 -33.95
N GLU A 123 -6.53 -19.19 -34.72
CA GLU A 123 -6.66 -17.80 -34.28
C GLU A 123 -8.12 -17.59 -33.83
N VAL A 124 -8.42 -17.96 -32.59
CA VAL A 124 -9.60 -17.45 -31.91
C VAL A 124 -9.25 -16.03 -31.50
N SER A 125 -9.68 -15.09 -32.35
CA SER A 125 -9.83 -13.67 -32.07
C SER A 125 -10.59 -13.48 -30.75
N SER A 126 -9.89 -13.56 -29.62
CA SER A 126 -10.35 -12.99 -28.37
C SER A 126 -10.25 -11.48 -28.56
N ALA A 127 -11.41 -10.86 -28.73
CA ALA A 127 -11.52 -9.41 -28.67
C ALA A 127 -10.86 -8.95 -27.36
N ASN A 128 -9.65 -8.42 -27.49
CA ASN A 128 -8.87 -7.86 -26.39
C ASN A 128 -9.78 -6.89 -25.64
N THR A 129 -10.10 -7.20 -24.38
CA THR A 129 -10.52 -6.19 -23.43
C THR A 129 -9.32 -5.24 -23.30
N TYR A 130 -9.35 -4.15 -24.07
CA TYR A 130 -8.29 -3.15 -24.17
C TYR A 130 -7.93 -2.63 -22.77
N GLY A 131 -6.92 -3.21 -22.12
CA GLY A 131 -6.31 -2.66 -20.91
C GLY A 131 -6.09 -3.64 -19.76
N SER A 132 -6.89 -4.69 -19.59
CA SER A 132 -6.72 -5.62 -18.47
C SER A 132 -5.65 -6.67 -18.78
N VAL A 133 -4.67 -6.83 -17.90
CA VAL A 133 -3.69 -7.92 -18.01
C VAL A 133 -4.39 -9.22 -17.67
N VAL A 134 -4.54 -10.11 -18.67
CA VAL A 134 -5.13 -11.44 -18.49
C VAL A 134 -4.06 -12.50 -18.22
N ASP A 135 -2.86 -12.31 -18.77
CA ASP A 135 -1.74 -13.23 -18.64
C ASP A 135 -1.22 -13.30 -17.19
N PRO A 136 -1.21 -14.49 -16.57
CA PRO A 136 -0.77 -14.67 -15.18
C PRO A 136 0.67 -14.22 -14.90
N HIS A 137 1.61 -14.44 -15.84
CA HIS A 137 3.00 -14.00 -15.65
C HIS A 137 3.10 -12.48 -15.68
N LYS A 138 2.39 -11.80 -16.57
CA LYS A 138 2.29 -10.34 -16.60
C LYS A 138 1.62 -9.80 -15.33
N ARG A 139 0.62 -10.49 -14.77
CA ARG A 139 0.04 -10.12 -13.46
C ARG A 139 1.06 -10.25 -12.34
N LEU A 140 1.84 -11.33 -12.31
CA LEU A 140 2.91 -11.49 -11.34
C LEU A 140 3.96 -10.38 -11.45
N LEU A 141 4.41 -10.04 -12.67
CA LEU A 141 5.32 -8.91 -12.91
C LEU A 141 4.71 -7.57 -12.47
N MET A 142 3.40 -7.40 -12.61
CA MET A 142 2.68 -6.21 -12.13
C MET A 142 2.67 -6.15 -10.60
N VAL A 143 2.43 -7.27 -9.91
CA VAL A 143 2.54 -7.34 -8.43
C VAL A 143 3.96 -6.99 -7.98
N LEU A 144 4.99 -7.56 -8.61
CA LEU A 144 6.38 -7.21 -8.31
C LEU A 144 6.67 -5.73 -8.56
N SER A 145 6.11 -5.15 -9.62
CA SER A 145 6.22 -3.72 -9.91
C SER A 145 5.49 -2.87 -8.86
N ASN A 146 4.32 -3.31 -8.37
CA ASN A 146 3.60 -2.67 -7.29
C ASN A 146 4.43 -2.67 -6.00
N ILE A 147 5.04 -3.81 -5.64
CA ILE A 147 5.92 -3.94 -4.47
C ILE A 147 7.12 -2.97 -4.60
N GLY A 148 7.80 -2.96 -5.76
CA GLY A 148 8.91 -2.06 -6.02
C GLY A 148 8.53 -0.58 -5.91
N TYR A 149 7.39 -0.19 -6.50
CA TYR A 149 6.86 1.17 -6.36
C TYR A 149 6.55 1.54 -4.91
N CYS A 150 5.95 0.61 -4.16
CA CYS A 150 5.62 0.87 -2.77
C CYS A 150 6.86 1.10 -1.91
N LYS A 151 7.90 0.29 -2.16
CA LYS A 151 9.20 0.36 -1.49
C LYS A 151 9.95 1.65 -1.81
N ASP A 152 10.13 1.95 -3.09
CA ASP A 152 11.06 2.99 -3.53
C ASP A 152 10.44 4.39 -3.55
N GLU A 153 9.12 4.49 -3.81
CA GLU A 153 8.42 5.75 -3.98
C GLU A 153 7.44 6.02 -2.84
N LEU A 154 6.45 5.13 -2.67
CA LEU A 154 5.28 5.40 -1.84
C LEU A 154 5.60 5.49 -0.35
N ALA A 155 6.45 4.59 0.17
CA ALA A 155 6.89 4.59 1.56
C ALA A 155 7.57 5.93 1.91
N SER A 156 8.49 6.39 1.05
CA SER A 156 9.18 7.67 1.24
C SER A 156 8.22 8.86 1.15
N GLU A 157 7.31 8.87 0.18
CA GLU A 157 6.32 9.92 -0.02
C GLU A 157 5.44 10.10 1.23
N LEU A 158 4.79 9.02 1.66
CA LEU A 158 3.83 9.07 2.77
C LEU A 158 4.52 9.31 4.11
N TYR A 159 5.71 8.72 4.33
CA TYR A 159 6.52 9.02 5.51
C TYR A 159 6.86 10.51 5.59
N LYS A 160 7.43 11.09 4.52
CA LYS A 160 7.79 12.52 4.48
C LYS A 160 6.58 13.41 4.73
N LYS A 161 5.42 13.04 4.18
CA LYS A 161 4.17 13.80 4.34
C LYS A 161 3.67 13.82 5.79
N PHE A 162 3.74 12.69 6.50
CA PHE A 162 3.05 12.54 7.78
C PHE A 162 3.94 12.42 9.02
N LYS A 163 5.27 12.28 8.86
CA LYS A 163 6.19 12.10 10.00
C LYS A 163 6.04 13.15 11.11
N TYR A 164 5.75 14.41 10.74
CA TYR A 164 5.59 15.50 11.70
C TYR A 164 4.34 15.39 12.58
N THR A 165 3.36 14.56 12.20
CA THR A 165 2.18 14.29 13.01
C THR A 165 2.54 13.62 14.34
N TRP A 166 3.57 12.77 14.35
CA TRP A 166 4.01 12.03 15.54
C TRP A 166 5.44 12.34 16.01
N LEU A 167 6.28 12.98 15.19
CA LEU A 167 7.64 13.37 15.59
C LEU A 167 7.71 14.53 16.61
N GLN A 168 6.61 15.25 16.82
CA GLN A 168 6.58 16.35 17.80
C GLN A 168 6.84 15.91 19.26
N SER A 169 6.74 14.61 19.59
CA SER A 169 7.02 14.06 20.93
C SER A 169 8.43 13.51 21.13
N ARG A 170 9.30 13.44 20.11
CA ARG A 170 10.52 12.61 20.17
C ARG A 170 11.79 13.36 19.76
N ASN A 171 12.91 13.01 20.37
CA ASN A 171 14.24 13.47 19.98
C ASN A 171 14.62 12.93 18.58
N LYS A 172 15.33 13.75 17.79
CA LYS A 172 15.65 13.59 16.36
C LYS A 172 16.34 12.28 15.90
N VAL A 173 16.71 11.36 16.80
CA VAL A 173 17.55 10.20 16.48
C VAL A 173 16.75 9.04 15.86
N GLU A 174 15.45 8.98 16.11
CA GLU A 174 14.62 7.84 15.69
C GLU A 174 13.91 8.05 14.33
N ASP A 175 14.23 9.15 13.63
CA ASP A 175 13.70 9.51 12.30
C ASP A 175 14.04 8.47 11.21
N VAL A 176 15.20 7.81 11.29
CA VAL A 176 15.66 6.88 10.24
C VAL A 176 15.03 5.49 10.38
N SER A 177 14.67 5.09 11.61
CA SER A 177 14.10 3.76 11.90
C SER A 177 12.75 3.56 11.22
N ASP A 178 11.83 4.53 11.33
CA ASP A 178 10.48 4.39 10.78
C ASP A 178 10.44 4.23 9.27
N LEU A 179 11.23 5.03 8.56
CA LEU A 179 11.31 4.93 7.10
C LEU A 179 11.94 3.59 6.69
N GLN A 180 12.93 3.11 7.44
CA GLN A 180 13.51 1.80 7.22
C GLN A 180 12.46 0.71 7.45
N ASP A 181 11.70 0.76 8.53
CA ASP A 181 10.64 -0.22 8.85
C ASP A 181 9.56 -0.27 7.75
N LEU A 182 9.17 0.89 7.22
CA LEU A 182 8.25 0.97 6.07
C LEU A 182 8.83 0.32 4.81
N THR A 183 10.10 0.59 4.52
CA THR A 183 10.79 0.04 3.34
C THR A 183 10.99 -1.48 3.47
N MET A 184 11.29 -1.94 4.69
CA MET A 184 11.45 -3.35 5.03
C MET A 184 10.14 -4.13 4.94
N SER A 185 8.99 -3.45 5.02
CA SER A 185 7.68 -4.10 4.84
C SER A 185 7.54 -4.75 3.46
N PHE A 186 8.28 -4.27 2.45
CA PHE A 186 8.24 -4.75 1.05
C PHE A 186 9.54 -5.45 0.61
N SER A 187 10.32 -5.99 1.55
CA SER A 187 11.61 -6.63 1.28
C SER A 187 11.56 -8.15 1.35
#